data_AF-A0A6I5CFV5-F1
#
_entry.id   AF-A0A6I5CFV5-F1
#
_cell.length_a   1.000
_cell.length_b   1.000
_cell.length_c   1.000
_cell.angle_alpha   90.00
_cell.angle_beta   90.00
_cell.angle_gamma   90.00
#
_symmetry.space_group_name_H-M   'P 1'
#
loop_
_entity.id
_entity.type
_entity.pdbx_description
1 polymer ?
#
loop_
_entity_poly.entity_id
_entity_poly.type
_entity_poly.pdbx_seq_one_letter_code
_entity_poly.pdbx_strand_id
1 'polypeptide(L)'
;MADEPWQSHTGHRPLLERQRELRVLDDALASLAASAEGSLRGGGLLAFTGPAGLGKTTLMAQLRARALAQGCTVLSARGGENEQEL
;
A
#
# COMPACT_ATOMS: atom_id res chain seq x y z
N MET A 1 -0.67 35.92 -5.61
CA MET A 1 -1.66 35.00 -6.22
C MET A 1 -1.16 33.60 -5.93
N ALA A 2 -2.02 32.80 -5.31
CA ALA A 2 -1.64 31.74 -4.38
C ALA A 2 -0.91 30.56 -5.04
N ASP A 3 0.29 30.26 -4.54
CA ASP A 3 0.94 28.96 -4.66
C ASP A 3 0.63 28.24 -3.35
N GLU A 4 -0.54 27.59 -3.29
CA GLU A 4 -0.84 26.66 -2.20
C GLU A 4 -0.34 25.29 -2.65
N PRO A 5 0.78 24.79 -2.10
CA PRO A 5 1.12 23.40 -2.31
C PRO A 5 0.01 22.59 -1.65
N TRP A 6 -0.70 21.76 -2.41
CA TRP A 6 -1.60 20.76 -1.88
C TRP A 6 -0.79 19.79 -1.03
N GLN A 7 -0.56 20.18 0.22
CA GLN A 7 0.00 19.36 1.27
C GLN A 7 -0.93 18.16 1.37
N SER A 8 -0.53 17.06 0.74
CA SER A 8 -1.22 15.79 0.92
C SER A 8 -1.06 15.46 2.40
N HIS A 9 -2.10 15.67 3.19
CA HIS A 9 -2.18 15.39 4.63
C HIS A 9 -2.12 13.86 4.89
N THR A 10 -1.12 13.18 4.35
CA THR A 10 -0.84 11.76 4.54
C THR A 10 0.07 11.57 5.77
N GLY A 11 0.09 12.55 6.67
CA GLY A 11 0.65 12.38 8.01
C GLY A 11 -0.33 11.58 8.86
N HIS A 12 -0.05 10.29 9.02
CA HIS A 12 -0.47 9.40 10.11
C HIS A 12 -1.76 9.74 10.88
N ARG A 13 -2.88 9.99 10.20
CA ARG A 13 -4.17 9.86 10.87
C ARG A 13 -4.34 8.38 11.25
N PRO A 14 -4.65 8.07 12.52
CA PRO A 14 -4.90 6.70 12.93
C PRO A 14 -6.05 6.13 12.10
N LEU A 15 -5.81 4.98 11.46
CA LEU A 15 -6.86 4.26 10.75
C LEU A 15 -7.78 3.61 11.77
N LEU A 16 -8.94 4.22 11.98
CA LEU A 16 -9.97 3.69 12.86
C LEU A 16 -10.60 2.45 12.23
N GLU A 17 -10.83 1.43 13.06
CA GLU A 17 -11.53 0.19 12.69
C GLU A 17 -10.88 -0.61 11.54
N ARG A 18 -9.56 -0.47 11.33
CA ARG A 18 -8.80 -1.21 10.29
C ARG A 18 -7.77 -2.19 10.82
N GLN A 19 -7.89 -2.59 12.08
CA GLN A 19 -6.92 -3.46 12.73
C GLN A 19 -6.81 -4.82 12.01
N ARG A 20 -7.93 -5.32 11.46
CA ARG A 20 -7.94 -6.57 10.71
C ARG A 20 -7.15 -6.46 9.41
N GLU A 21 -7.41 -5.42 8.63
CA GLU A 21 -6.71 -5.19 7.36
C GLU A 21 -5.23 -4.95 7.61
N LEU A 22 -4.88 -4.12 8.59
CA LEU A 22 -3.49 -3.84 8.94
C LEU A 22 -2.73 -5.10 9.34
N ARG A 23 -3.36 -6.02 10.09
CA ARG A 23 -2.74 -7.31 10.45
C ARG A 23 -2.45 -8.16 9.21
N VAL A 24 -3.37 -8.21 8.25
CA VAL A 24 -3.16 -8.92 6.97
C VAL A 24 -1.99 -8.32 6.19
N LEU A 25 -1.82 -6.99 6.23
CA LEU A 25 -0.65 -6.34 5.60
C LEU A 25 0.66 -6.77 6.28
N ASP A 26 0.67 -6.77 7.61
CA ASP A 26 1.85 -7.14 8.40
C ASP A 26 2.24 -8.61 8.16
N ASP A 27 1.26 -9.52 8.14
CA ASP A 27 1.48 -10.94 7.87
C ASP A 27 2.03 -11.17 6.44
N ALA A 28 1.49 -10.44 5.45
CA ALA A 28 1.93 -10.54 4.06
C ALA A 28 3.38 -10.06 3.89
N LEU A 29 3.75 -8.95 4.54
CA LEU A 29 5.11 -8.43 4.50
C LEU A 29 6.10 -9.34 5.25
N ALA A 30 5.70 -9.90 6.40
CA ALA A 30 6.53 -10.86 7.13
C ALA A 30 6.81 -12.11 6.28
N SER A 31 5.79 -12.63 5.58
CA SER A 31 5.95 -13.75 4.66
C SER A 31 6.88 -13.43 3.48
N LEU A 32 6.76 -12.22 2.92
CA LEU A 32 7.66 -11.73 1.86
C LEU A 32 9.11 -11.65 2.34
N ALA A 33 9.34 -11.08 3.52
CA ALA A 33 10.69 -10.94 4.10
C ALA A 33 11.34 -12.31 4.39
N ALA A 34 10.58 -13.27 4.94
CA ALA A 34 11.07 -14.61 5.21
C ALA A 34 11.46 -15.40 3.94
N SER A 35 10.94 -15.01 2.77
CA SER A 35 11.25 -15.63 1.49
C SER A 35 12.57 -15.14 0.89
N ALA A 36 13.11 -14.01 1.36
CA ALA A 36 14.38 -13.46 0.87
C ALA A 36 15.60 -14.28 1.33
N GLU A 37 15.48 -15.09 2.38
CA GLU A 37 16.56 -15.85 3.02
C GLU A 37 17.00 -17.13 2.23
N GLY A 38 16.85 -17.12 0.90
CA GLY A 38 17.38 -18.18 0.03
C GLY A 38 16.46 -19.37 -0.24
N SER A 39 15.21 -19.33 0.22
CA SER A 39 14.17 -20.29 -0.20
C SER A 39 13.37 -19.69 -1.35
N LEU A 40 13.31 -20.38 -2.50
CA LEU A 40 12.44 -20.01 -3.63
C LEU A 40 10.96 -20.18 -3.25
N ARG A 41 10.46 -19.28 -2.41
CA ARG A 41 9.04 -19.15 -2.12
C ARG A 41 8.48 -18.09 -3.07
N GLY A 42 7.49 -18.48 -3.85
CA GLY A 42 6.81 -17.59 -4.80
C GLY A 42 6.22 -16.38 -4.10
N GLY A 43 6.07 -15.27 -4.83
CA GLY A 43 5.43 -14.06 -4.34
C GLY A 43 3.95 -14.26 -4.00
N GLY A 44 3.33 -13.23 -3.40
CA GLY A 44 1.91 -13.21 -3.05
C GLY A 44 1.15 -12.08 -3.75
N LEU A 45 -0.18 -12.24 -3.83
CA LEU A 45 -1.09 -11.21 -4.31
C LEU A 45 -2.06 -10.79 -3.20
N LEU A 46 -2.16 -9.49 -2.96
CA LEU A 46 -3.15 -8.91 -2.07
C LEU A 46 -4.12 -8.02 -2.87
N ALA A 47 -5.39 -8.41 -2.91
CA ALA A 47 -6.44 -7.65 -3.59
C ALA A 47 -7.26 -6.84 -2.58
N PHE A 48 -7.35 -5.52 -2.80
CA PHE A 48 -8.20 -4.64 -2.01
C PHE A 48 -9.53 -4.43 -2.72
N THR A 49 -10.61 -4.96 -2.16
CA THR A 49 -11.96 -4.86 -2.73
C THR A 49 -12.90 -4.11 -1.79
N GLY A 50 -14.03 -3.65 -2.32
CA GLY A 50 -15.08 -2.96 -1.55
C GLY A 50 -15.53 -1.64 -2.16
N PRO A 51 -16.62 -1.05 -1.64
CA PRO A 51 -17.18 0.22 -2.11
C PRO A 51 -16.19 1.39 -2.27
N ALA A 52 -16.54 2.33 -3.14
CA ALA A 52 -15.84 3.61 -3.26
C ALA A 52 -15.83 4.34 -1.90
N GLY A 53 -14.78 5.11 -1.61
CA GLY A 53 -14.66 5.86 -0.35
C GLY A 53 -14.27 5.03 0.89
N LEU A 54 -14.25 3.69 0.84
CA LEU A 54 -13.85 2.86 1.99
C LEU A 54 -12.36 2.94 2.36
N GLY A 55 -11.54 3.77 1.73
CA GLY A 55 -10.13 3.94 2.10
C GLY A 55 -9.19 2.84 1.61
N LYS A 56 -9.53 2.14 0.52
CA LYS A 56 -8.65 1.15 -0.13
C LYS A 56 -7.29 1.75 -0.48
N THR A 57 -7.28 2.93 -1.10
CA THR A 57 -6.05 3.67 -1.42
C THR A 57 -5.24 4.02 -0.18
N THR A 58 -5.91 4.31 0.94
CA THR A 58 -5.24 4.56 2.23
C THR A 58 -4.56 3.29 2.76
N LEU A 59 -5.20 2.12 2.65
CA LEU A 59 -4.58 0.85 3.01
C LEU A 59 -3.36 0.54 2.12
N MET A 60 -3.44 0.81 0.81
CA MET A 60 -2.27 0.66 -0.09
C MET A 60 -1.14 1.63 0.29
N ALA A 61 -1.45 2.86 0.69
CA ALA A 61 -0.44 3.80 1.16
C ALA A 61 0.24 3.33 2.46
N GLN A 62 -0.52 2.72 3.38
CA GLN A 62 0.02 2.11 4.60
C GLN A 62 0.91 0.90 4.30
N LEU A 63 0.49 0.02 3.38
CA LEU A 63 1.31 -1.10 2.93
C LEU A 63 2.66 -0.62 2.40
N ARG A 64 2.65 0.41 1.54
CA ARG A 64 3.88 1.02 1.01
C ARG A 64 4.77 1.58 2.12
N ALA A 65 4.19 2.34 3.06
CA ALA A 65 4.95 2.93 4.16
C ALA A 65 5.62 1.85 5.03
N ARG A 66 4.91 0.76 5.34
CA ARG A 66 5.43 -0.36 6.14
C ARG A 66 6.50 -1.15 5.39
N ALA A 67 6.28 -1.43 4.11
CA ALA A 67 7.26 -2.13 3.27
C ALA A 67 8.57 -1.35 3.17
N LEU A 68 8.51 -0.03 2.95
CA LEU A 68 9.69 0.83 2.96
C LEU A 68 10.40 0.83 4.32
N ALA A 69 9.65 0.89 5.42
CA ALA A 69 10.21 0.82 6.77
C ALA A 69 10.91 -0.51 7.07
N GLN A 70 10.53 -1.60 6.38
CA GLN A 70 11.17 -2.91 6.47
C GLN A 70 12.29 -3.12 5.44
N GLY A 71 12.67 -2.08 4.69
CA GLY A 71 13.75 -2.15 3.70
C GLY A 71 13.36 -2.82 2.38
N CYS A 72 12.07 -3.05 2.14
CA CYS A 72 11.62 -3.56 0.84
C CYS A 72 11.78 -2.49 -0.25
N THR A 73 12.19 -2.92 -1.43
CA THR A 73 12.04 -2.12 -2.66
C THR A 73 10.57 -2.05 -3.02
N VAL A 74 9.98 -0.85 -3.06
CA VAL A 74 8.57 -0.66 -3.41
C VAL A 74 8.43 -0.01 -4.78
N LEU A 75 7.71 -0.69 -5.67
CA LEU A 75 7.27 -0.16 -6.96
C LEU A 75 5.76 0.10 -6.89
N SER A 76 5.31 1.29 -7.33
CA SER A 76 3.89 1.63 -7.31
C SER A 76 3.47 2.34 -8.59
N ALA A 77 2.31 1.95 -9.12
CA ALA A 77 1.64 2.60 -10.24
C ALA A 77 0.13 2.67 -9.96
N ARG A 78 -0.59 3.50 -10.71
CA ARG A 78 -2.06 3.54 -10.71
C ARG A 78 -2.55 3.16 -12.11
N GLY A 79 -3.43 2.15 -12.20
CA GLY A 79 -4.09 1.81 -13.45
C GLY A 79 -5.08 2.91 -13.83
N GLY A 80 -4.79 3.66 -14.89
CA GLY A 80 -5.63 4.77 -15.36
C GLY A 80 -4.87 5.98 -15.91
N GLU A 81 -3.53 6.07 -15.76
CA GLU A 81 -2.74 7.16 -16.34
C GLU A 81 -2.32 6.92 -17.81
N ASN A 82 -2.69 5.79 -18.44
CA ASN A 82 -2.28 5.45 -19.82
C ASN A 82 -3.36 4.71 -20.65
N GLU A 83 -4.63 4.74 -20.25
CA GLU A 83 -5.73 4.12 -21.03
C GLU A 83 -6.78 5.15 -21.42
N GLN A 84 -6.33 6.28 -21.96
CA GLN A 84 -7.17 7.15 -22.77
C GLN A 84 -6.43 7.38 -24.10
N GLU A 85 -7.17 7.21 -25.18
CA GLU A 85 -6.77 7.28 -26.60
C GLU A 85 -6.29 5.96 -27.21
N LEU A 86 -7.27 5.17 -27.68
CA LEU A 86 -7.48 4.89 -29.11
C LEU A 86 -8.95 4.51 -29.36
#